data_AF-A0A523GBX3-F1
#
_entry.id   AF-A0A523GBX3-F1
#
_cell.length_a   1.000
_cell.length_b   1.000
_cell.length_c   1.000
_cell.angle_alpha   90.00
_cell.angle_beta   90.00
_cell.angle_gamma   90.00
#
_symmetry.space_group_name_H-M   'P 1'
#
loop_
_entity.id
_entity.type
_entity.pdbx_description
1 polymer ?
#
loop_
_entity_poly.entity_id
_entity_poly.type
_entity_poly.pdbx_seq_one_letter_code
_entity_poly.pdbx_strand_id
1 'polypeptide(L)'
;MERNGNAGRADTNTRSDLFVSISGDDSGELIVDIQSKVEAFYGSSIRKSVTDALKVFGFQSGIVEVIDRGALPFVIRARLETALRRAGFKGDALVKRPRLKPQSTAKDRLRRSRLYLPGNEPKFMINAGLHDPDAIILDLEDSVHPEEKDSARLVVRNALAEVDFMGAERMVRINHFPLGLADLDEIIPESPDLILLPKIESATEVRQVQNRINKIQKSKRQDKVIWLLPILESALGIERAFEIASATDTVVALAMGLEDYTADLGVRKTREGKESLYARMRLVNAARAAGIQANDSVFSDVGDPEGLSACASRSRNMGYEGMGCIHPRQIQLIHEAYAPTSDEIGQAQEICTAFDAAESEGLSVVSLGSRMIDPPVVLRAKRLIENARKAGLIQ
;
A
#
# COMPACT_ATOMS: atom_id res chain seq x y z
N MET A 1 40.25 -7.48 -5.57
CA MET A 1 39.53 -6.78 -4.49
C MET A 1 38.35 -7.67 -4.15
N GLU A 2 38.28 -8.23 -2.94
CA GLU A 2 37.21 -9.16 -2.58
C GLU A 2 35.85 -8.48 -2.75
N ARG A 3 34.97 -9.10 -3.54
CA ARG A 3 33.62 -8.61 -3.82
C ARG A 3 32.64 -9.39 -2.96
N ASN A 4 32.27 -8.82 -1.82
CA ASN A 4 31.40 -9.48 -0.85
C ASN A 4 30.04 -8.80 -0.79
N GLY A 5 28.97 -9.59 -0.71
CA GLY A 5 27.61 -9.09 -0.58
C GLY A 5 26.69 -10.14 0.04
N ASN A 6 25.79 -9.70 0.91
CA ASN A 6 24.83 -10.57 1.57
C ASN A 6 23.43 -9.97 1.55
N ALA A 7 22.42 -10.82 1.67
CA ALA A 7 21.02 -10.40 1.74
C ALA A 7 20.13 -11.46 2.41
N GLY A 8 19.07 -11.00 3.05
CA GLY A 8 18.12 -11.87 3.74
C GLY A 8 18.59 -12.30 5.12
N ARG A 9 17.91 -13.28 5.73
CA ARG A 9 18.17 -13.71 7.10
C ARG A 9 18.49 -15.19 7.19
N ALA A 10 19.56 -15.53 7.90
CA ALA A 10 20.02 -16.90 8.11
C ALA A 10 19.34 -17.59 9.31
N ASP A 11 18.53 -16.86 10.08
CA ASP A 11 17.98 -17.36 11.33
C ASP A 11 17.02 -18.57 11.13
N THR A 12 16.87 -19.37 12.17
CA THR A 12 16.10 -20.63 12.12
C THR A 12 14.58 -20.39 12.13
N ASN A 13 14.15 -19.22 12.61
CA ASN A 13 12.75 -18.80 12.74
C ASN A 13 12.19 -18.17 11.47
N THR A 14 13.06 -17.82 10.52
CA THR A 14 12.73 -17.26 9.22
C THR A 14 11.87 -18.25 8.44
N ARG A 15 10.83 -17.71 7.79
CA ARG A 15 9.88 -18.45 6.97
C ARG A 15 9.71 -17.74 5.64
N SER A 16 9.59 -18.51 4.57
CA SER A 16 9.32 -17.99 3.22
C SER A 16 10.35 -16.98 2.72
N ASP A 17 11.59 -17.13 3.18
CA ASP A 17 12.73 -16.28 2.84
C ASP A 17 14.01 -17.12 2.84
N LEU A 18 15.10 -16.52 2.38
CA LEU A 18 16.41 -17.15 2.28
C LEU A 18 17.51 -16.15 2.65
N PHE A 19 18.62 -16.68 3.15
CA PHE A 19 19.88 -15.95 3.20
C PHE A 19 20.72 -16.27 1.98
N VAL A 20 21.37 -15.24 1.45
CA VAL A 20 22.36 -15.35 0.38
C VAL A 20 23.63 -14.65 0.83
N SER A 21 24.76 -15.32 0.69
CA SER A 21 26.10 -14.72 0.80
C SER A 21 26.87 -14.98 -0.49
N ILE A 22 27.54 -13.95 -0.99
CA ILE A 22 28.36 -14.00 -2.20
C ILE A 22 29.73 -13.44 -1.85
N SER A 23 30.77 -14.21 -2.18
CA SER A 23 32.16 -13.80 -2.17
C SER A 23 32.79 -14.10 -3.52
N GLY A 24 33.08 -13.04 -4.27
CA GLY A 24 33.70 -13.11 -5.59
C GLY A 24 35.23 -13.06 -5.51
N ASP A 25 35.88 -13.99 -6.20
CA ASP A 25 37.27 -13.88 -6.63
C ASP A 25 37.34 -13.84 -8.17
N ASP A 26 38.35 -13.17 -8.74
CA ASP A 26 38.52 -13.05 -10.20
C ASP A 26 39.31 -14.24 -10.79
N SER A 27 39.52 -15.33 -10.02
CA SER A 27 40.51 -16.37 -10.33
C SER A 27 40.11 -17.82 -10.04
N GLY A 28 38.94 -18.06 -9.43
CA GLY A 28 38.51 -19.37 -8.95
C GLY A 28 37.37 -20.02 -9.75
N GLU A 29 36.97 -21.22 -9.31
CA GLU A 29 35.77 -21.93 -9.79
C GLU A 29 34.50 -21.33 -9.15
N LEU A 30 33.35 -21.45 -9.82
CA LEU A 30 32.06 -21.11 -9.23
C LEU A 30 31.58 -22.24 -8.30
N ILE A 31 31.54 -21.96 -7.01
CA ILE A 31 31.02 -22.87 -5.99
C ILE A 31 29.64 -22.39 -5.54
N VAL A 32 28.61 -23.22 -5.71
CA VAL A 32 27.23 -22.91 -5.29
C VAL A 32 26.76 -23.92 -4.25
N ASP A 33 26.81 -23.52 -2.98
CA ASP A 33 26.29 -24.29 -1.86
C ASP A 33 24.86 -23.86 -1.52
N ILE A 34 23.93 -24.82 -1.47
CA ILE A 34 22.51 -24.57 -1.23
C ILE A 34 22.03 -25.53 -0.16
N GLN A 35 21.57 -24.97 0.95
CA GLN A 35 20.93 -25.69 2.05
C GLN A 35 19.47 -25.28 2.12
N SER A 36 18.56 -26.15 1.71
CA SER A 36 17.11 -25.88 1.73
C SER A 36 16.36 -26.76 2.72
N LYS A 37 15.46 -26.16 3.52
CA LYS A 37 14.47 -26.91 4.33
C LYS A 37 13.47 -27.71 3.48
N VAL A 38 13.35 -27.39 2.19
CA VAL A 38 12.39 -28.01 1.26
C VAL A 38 13.09 -28.71 0.08
N GLU A 39 14.38 -29.05 0.25
CA GLU A 39 15.23 -29.65 -0.79
C GLU A 39 14.59 -30.87 -1.46
N ALA A 40 13.98 -31.76 -0.66
CA ALA A 40 13.35 -32.99 -1.14
C ALA A 40 12.24 -32.76 -2.20
N PHE A 41 11.61 -31.59 -2.19
CA PHE A 41 10.52 -31.26 -3.12
C PHE A 41 10.92 -30.22 -4.17
N TYR A 42 11.76 -29.25 -3.80
CA TYR A 42 12.02 -28.06 -4.62
C TYR A 42 13.50 -27.76 -4.90
N GLY A 43 14.44 -28.62 -4.47
CA GLY A 43 15.88 -28.38 -4.60
C GLY A 43 16.35 -28.08 -6.04
N SER A 44 15.84 -28.83 -7.03
CA SER A 44 16.16 -28.61 -8.44
C SER A 44 15.70 -27.24 -8.96
N SER A 45 14.51 -26.79 -8.54
CA SER A 45 13.94 -25.49 -8.90
C SER A 45 14.69 -24.33 -8.24
N ILE A 46 15.05 -24.49 -6.96
CA ILE A 46 15.86 -23.51 -6.24
C ILE A 46 17.23 -23.36 -6.91
N ARG A 47 17.93 -24.47 -7.16
CA ARG A 47 19.24 -24.47 -7.82
C ARG A 47 19.17 -23.81 -9.20
N LYS A 48 18.15 -24.14 -10.00
CA LYS A 48 17.93 -23.48 -11.29
C LYS A 48 17.74 -21.96 -11.15
N SER A 49 16.92 -21.53 -10.19
CA SER A 49 16.67 -20.10 -9.94
C SER A 49 17.95 -19.35 -9.53
N VAL A 50 18.78 -19.98 -8.69
CA VAL A 50 20.10 -19.45 -8.30
C VAL A 50 21.01 -19.33 -9.51
N THR A 51 21.20 -20.43 -10.26
CA THR A 51 22.10 -20.45 -11.41
C THR A 51 21.67 -19.48 -12.53
N ASP A 52 20.37 -19.36 -12.78
CA ASP A 52 19.85 -18.43 -13.80
C ASP A 52 20.09 -16.96 -13.40
N ALA A 53 19.94 -16.62 -12.11
CA ALA A 53 20.26 -15.29 -11.60
C ALA A 53 21.76 -14.98 -11.73
N LEU A 54 22.64 -15.90 -11.31
CA LEU A 54 24.10 -15.72 -11.42
C LEU A 54 24.53 -15.47 -12.88
N LYS A 55 23.96 -16.22 -13.83
CA LYS A 55 24.21 -16.03 -15.27
C LYS A 55 23.79 -14.64 -15.76
N VAL A 56 22.65 -14.10 -15.31
CA VAL A 56 22.18 -12.77 -15.71
C VAL A 56 23.11 -11.65 -15.23
N PHE A 57 23.71 -11.82 -14.06
CA PHE A 57 24.68 -10.86 -13.50
C PHE A 57 26.12 -11.10 -13.96
N GLY A 58 26.35 -12.13 -14.79
CA GLY A 58 27.70 -12.48 -15.26
C GLY A 58 28.62 -12.95 -14.13
N PHE A 59 28.07 -13.50 -13.04
CA PHE A 59 28.86 -14.06 -11.95
C PHE A 59 29.37 -15.45 -12.35
N GLN A 60 30.67 -15.57 -12.62
CA GLN A 60 31.29 -16.77 -13.20
C GLN A 60 32.31 -17.47 -12.29
N SER A 61 32.78 -16.82 -11.23
CA SER A 61 33.78 -17.33 -10.29
C SER A 61 33.51 -16.81 -8.87
N GLY A 62 33.76 -17.64 -7.85
CA GLY A 62 33.55 -17.32 -6.44
C GLY A 62 32.57 -18.26 -5.73
N ILE A 63 32.23 -17.94 -4.48
CA ILE A 63 31.38 -18.77 -3.62
C ILE A 63 30.02 -18.09 -3.46
N VAL A 64 28.95 -18.87 -3.65
CA VAL A 64 27.56 -18.49 -3.40
C VAL A 64 26.99 -19.46 -2.38
N GLU A 65 26.69 -18.96 -1.19
CA GLU A 65 26.04 -19.72 -0.13
C GLU A 65 24.57 -19.31 -0.04
N VAL A 66 23.67 -20.29 -0.07
CA VAL A 66 22.23 -20.09 0.06
C VAL A 66 21.69 -20.93 1.20
N ILE A 67 21.05 -20.27 2.18
CA ILE A 67 20.30 -20.94 3.25
C ILE A 67 18.83 -20.65 3.04
N ASP A 68 18.11 -21.59 2.44
CA ASP A 68 16.70 -21.47 2.09
C ASP A 68 15.77 -22.00 3.20
N ARG A 69 14.78 -21.17 3.55
CA ARG A 69 13.72 -21.48 4.52
C ARG A 69 12.34 -21.51 3.86
N GLY A 70 12.27 -22.08 2.65
CA GLY A 70 11.03 -22.21 1.88
C GLY A 70 10.66 -20.94 1.12
N ALA A 71 11.65 -20.20 0.66
CA ALA A 71 11.47 -18.98 -0.13
C ALA A 71 10.76 -19.29 -1.46
N LEU A 72 9.86 -18.40 -1.85
CA LEU A 72 9.24 -18.46 -3.18
C LEU A 72 10.18 -17.88 -4.24
N PRO A 73 10.00 -18.24 -5.53
CA PRO A 73 10.89 -17.81 -6.61
C PRO A 73 11.16 -16.29 -6.67
N PHE A 74 10.14 -15.47 -6.40
CA PHE A 74 10.24 -14.00 -6.42
C PHE A 74 11.19 -13.49 -5.31
N VAL A 75 11.22 -14.17 -4.16
CA VAL A 75 12.10 -13.86 -3.03
C VAL A 75 13.53 -14.31 -3.32
N ILE A 76 13.69 -15.53 -3.88
CA ILE A 76 14.99 -16.07 -4.29
C ILE A 76 15.70 -15.09 -5.23
N ARG A 77 14.99 -14.63 -6.27
CA ARG A 77 15.53 -13.63 -7.21
C ARG A 77 15.88 -12.32 -6.52
N ALA A 78 15.00 -11.80 -5.67
CA ALA A 78 15.23 -10.54 -4.98
C ALA A 78 16.48 -10.59 -4.08
N ARG A 79 16.62 -11.62 -3.24
CA ARG A 79 17.76 -11.75 -2.32
C ARG A 79 19.08 -11.99 -3.06
N LEU A 80 19.09 -12.81 -4.10
CA LEU A 80 20.28 -13.01 -4.94
C LEU A 80 20.72 -11.72 -5.62
N GLU A 81 19.79 -10.98 -6.22
CA GLU A 81 20.10 -9.71 -6.84
C GLU A 81 20.62 -8.68 -5.83
N THR A 82 20.03 -8.60 -4.64
CA THR A 82 20.55 -7.75 -3.57
C THR A 82 22.00 -8.10 -3.24
N ALA A 83 22.30 -9.39 -2.98
CA ALA A 83 23.64 -9.83 -2.63
C ALA A 83 24.64 -9.53 -3.77
N LEU A 84 24.27 -9.78 -5.03
CA LEU A 84 25.09 -9.48 -6.20
C LEU A 84 25.37 -7.98 -6.35
N ARG A 85 24.34 -7.14 -6.21
CA ARG A 85 24.47 -5.68 -6.29
C ARG A 85 25.34 -5.13 -5.16
N ARG A 86 25.18 -5.65 -3.92
CA ARG A 86 26.02 -5.29 -2.76
C ARG A 86 27.48 -5.72 -2.96
N ALA A 87 27.72 -6.83 -3.64
CA ALA A 87 29.05 -7.27 -4.09
C ALA A 87 29.61 -6.47 -5.28
N GLY A 88 28.88 -5.46 -5.78
CA GLY A 88 29.33 -4.57 -6.86
C GLY A 88 29.05 -5.06 -8.28
N PHE A 89 28.30 -6.17 -8.44
CA PHE A 89 27.90 -6.66 -9.76
C PHE A 89 26.74 -5.83 -10.32
N LYS A 90 26.75 -5.62 -11.64
CA LYS A 90 25.71 -4.90 -12.38
C LYS A 90 24.98 -5.88 -13.28
N GLY A 91 23.66 -5.83 -13.29
CA GLY A 91 22.80 -6.67 -14.11
C GLY A 91 21.34 -6.27 -13.95
N ASP A 92 20.52 -6.57 -14.96
CA ASP A 92 19.09 -6.32 -14.91
C ASP A 92 18.32 -7.63 -14.70
N ALA A 93 17.91 -7.90 -13.46
CA ALA A 93 17.12 -9.09 -13.14
C ALA A 93 15.69 -9.04 -13.69
N LEU A 94 15.22 -7.88 -14.20
CA LEU A 94 13.89 -7.74 -14.80
C LEU A 94 13.73 -8.56 -16.09
N VAL A 95 14.84 -8.98 -16.71
CA VAL A 95 14.86 -9.60 -18.04
C VAL A 95 14.29 -11.02 -18.06
N LYS A 96 14.23 -11.73 -16.93
CA LYS A 96 13.79 -13.14 -16.86
C LYS A 96 12.89 -13.44 -15.66
N ARG A 97 11.63 -12.99 -15.68
CA ARG A 97 10.64 -13.41 -14.68
C ARG A 97 9.19 -13.42 -15.19
N PRO A 98 8.31 -14.21 -14.55
CA PRO A 98 6.87 -14.09 -14.76
C PRO A 98 6.38 -12.69 -14.41
N ARG A 99 5.34 -12.23 -15.11
CA ARG A 99 4.64 -10.98 -14.79
C ARG A 99 3.14 -11.18 -14.88
N LEU A 100 2.46 -10.92 -13.78
CA LEU A 100 1.02 -10.70 -13.76
C LEU A 100 0.71 -9.44 -14.55
N LYS A 101 -0.37 -9.47 -15.35
CA LYS A 101 -0.80 -8.29 -16.09
C LYS A 101 -1.41 -7.28 -15.12
N PRO A 102 -0.85 -6.06 -14.99
CA PRO A 102 -1.43 -5.04 -14.13
C PRO A 102 -2.83 -4.68 -14.62
N GLN A 103 -3.83 -4.74 -13.74
CA GLN A 103 -5.15 -4.18 -14.01
C GLN A 103 -5.17 -2.70 -13.63
N SER A 104 -6.02 -1.91 -14.29
CA SER A 104 -6.29 -0.52 -13.89
C SER A 104 -7.23 -0.48 -12.70
N THR A 105 -6.96 0.43 -11.76
CA THR A 105 -7.84 0.72 -10.62
C THR A 105 -8.55 2.06 -10.83
N ALA A 106 -9.79 2.17 -10.36
CA ALA A 106 -10.60 3.37 -10.49
C ALA A 106 -10.26 4.40 -9.40
N LYS A 107 -10.49 5.69 -9.69
CA LYS A 107 -10.30 6.79 -8.74
C LYS A 107 -11.16 6.58 -7.48
N ASP A 108 -12.42 6.21 -7.68
CA ASP A 108 -13.46 6.10 -6.65
C ASP A 108 -13.62 4.67 -6.08
N ARG A 109 -12.65 3.78 -6.28
CA ARG A 109 -12.62 2.45 -5.68
C ARG A 109 -12.66 2.54 -4.15
N LEU A 110 -13.34 1.58 -3.50
CA LEU A 110 -13.33 1.46 -2.04
C LEU A 110 -11.93 1.21 -1.50
N ARG A 111 -11.58 1.91 -0.42
CA ARG A 111 -10.31 1.80 0.31
C ARG A 111 -10.54 1.75 1.82
N ARG A 112 -11.59 1.03 2.25
CA ARG A 112 -12.04 0.92 3.65
C ARG A 112 -10.92 0.38 4.53
N SER A 113 -10.21 -0.64 4.04
CA SER A 113 -9.06 -1.27 4.70
C SER A 113 -7.82 -1.21 3.81
N ARG A 114 -6.69 -0.81 4.41
CA ARG A 114 -5.39 -0.75 3.72
C ARG A 114 -4.35 -1.46 4.59
N LEU A 115 -4.01 -2.69 4.21
CA LEU A 115 -3.17 -3.60 5.01
C LEU A 115 -1.68 -3.31 4.80
N TYR A 116 -1.01 -2.83 5.85
CA TYR A 116 0.43 -2.61 5.85
C TYR A 116 1.20 -3.92 5.98
N LEU A 117 2.11 -4.17 5.03
CA LEU A 117 3.02 -5.31 5.01
C LEU A 117 4.45 -4.81 4.90
N PRO A 118 5.35 -5.15 5.83
CA PRO A 118 6.75 -4.77 5.72
C PRO A 118 7.40 -5.33 4.44
N GLY A 119 8.01 -4.45 3.65
CA GLY A 119 8.57 -4.78 2.34
C GLY A 119 9.73 -5.77 2.38
N ASN A 120 10.39 -5.92 3.53
CA ASN A 120 11.47 -6.87 3.78
C ASN A 120 10.99 -8.22 4.37
N GLU A 121 9.68 -8.41 4.61
CA GLU A 121 9.08 -9.61 5.21
C GLU A 121 8.16 -10.33 4.21
N PRO A 122 8.72 -11.06 3.23
CA PRO A 122 7.95 -11.66 2.13
C PRO A 122 6.87 -12.64 2.59
N LYS A 123 7.04 -13.28 3.75
CA LYS A 123 6.05 -14.20 4.35
C LYS A 123 4.66 -13.59 4.51
N PHE A 124 4.59 -12.27 4.72
CA PHE A 124 3.31 -11.58 4.88
C PHE A 124 2.63 -11.27 3.54
N MET A 125 3.39 -11.20 2.44
CA MET A 125 2.86 -10.89 1.11
C MET A 125 2.09 -12.06 0.50
N ILE A 126 2.57 -13.29 0.70
CA ILE A 126 2.10 -14.50 0.01
C ILE A 126 0.60 -14.76 0.24
N ASN A 127 0.13 -14.55 1.46
CA ASN A 127 -1.24 -14.87 1.88
C ASN A 127 -2.09 -13.62 2.14
N ALA A 128 -1.58 -12.42 1.89
CA ALA A 128 -2.29 -11.19 2.25
C ALA A 128 -3.63 -11.05 1.53
N GLY A 129 -3.71 -11.46 0.25
CA GLY A 129 -4.95 -11.43 -0.53
C GLY A 129 -6.04 -12.36 0.00
N LEU A 130 -5.70 -13.45 0.68
CA LEU A 130 -6.67 -14.40 1.25
C LEU A 130 -7.54 -13.78 2.36
N HIS A 131 -7.09 -12.66 2.93
CA HIS A 131 -7.82 -11.94 3.97
C HIS A 131 -8.75 -10.84 3.43
N ASP A 132 -8.89 -10.75 2.10
CA ASP A 132 -9.78 -9.83 1.39
C ASP A 132 -9.70 -8.35 1.83
N PRO A 133 -8.49 -7.76 1.97
CA PRO A 133 -8.39 -6.32 2.17
C PRO A 133 -8.78 -5.58 0.88
N ASP A 134 -9.35 -4.38 1.00
CA ASP A 134 -9.60 -3.53 -0.19
C ASP A 134 -8.28 -3.18 -0.89
N ALA A 135 -7.21 -3.02 -0.09
CA ALA A 135 -5.86 -2.69 -0.54
C ALA A 135 -4.76 -3.27 0.34
N ILE A 136 -3.60 -3.50 -0.27
CA ILE A 136 -2.36 -3.92 0.39
C ILE A 136 -1.30 -2.87 0.16
N ILE A 137 -0.64 -2.45 1.24
CA ILE A 137 0.48 -1.52 1.22
C ILE A 137 1.76 -2.34 1.44
N LEU A 138 2.58 -2.44 0.40
CA LEU A 138 3.93 -2.95 0.50
C LEU A 138 4.83 -1.79 0.97
N ASP A 139 5.30 -1.87 2.21
CA ASP A 139 5.93 -0.75 2.90
C ASP A 139 7.47 -0.76 2.76
N LEU A 140 8.05 0.32 2.25
CA LEU A 140 9.49 0.51 2.14
C LEU A 140 10.05 1.49 3.19
N GLU A 141 9.18 2.04 4.03
CA GLU A 141 9.50 3.19 4.88
C GLU A 141 9.71 2.78 6.34
N ASP A 142 8.86 3.17 7.30
CA ASP A 142 9.12 2.96 8.74
C ASP A 142 9.29 1.49 9.15
N SER A 143 8.63 0.55 8.45
CA SER A 143 8.72 -0.87 8.81
C SER A 143 10.05 -1.53 8.38
N VAL A 144 10.92 -0.79 7.68
CA VAL A 144 12.15 -1.34 7.08
C VAL A 144 13.37 -0.61 7.64
N HIS A 145 14.26 -1.37 8.27
CA HIS A 145 15.55 -0.87 8.75
C HIS A 145 16.33 -0.18 7.61
N PRO A 146 17.01 0.97 7.85
CA PRO A 146 17.69 1.73 6.81
C PRO A 146 18.63 0.90 5.91
N GLU A 147 19.40 0.00 6.50
CA GLU A 147 20.34 -0.87 5.77
C GLU A 147 19.68 -1.93 4.89
N GLU A 148 18.38 -2.20 5.08
CA GLU A 148 17.64 -3.21 4.33
C GLU A 148 16.69 -2.61 3.29
N LYS A 149 16.68 -1.29 3.11
CA LYS A 149 15.77 -0.61 2.16
C LYS A 149 16.07 -0.96 0.70
N ASP A 150 17.33 -1.18 0.35
CA ASP A 150 17.73 -1.66 -0.97
C ASP A 150 17.19 -3.08 -1.26
N SER A 151 17.29 -3.96 -0.26
CA SER A 151 16.81 -5.34 -0.31
C SER A 151 15.28 -5.39 -0.37
N ALA A 152 14.60 -4.64 0.49
CA ALA A 152 13.15 -4.54 0.55
C ALA A 152 12.55 -4.07 -0.77
N ARG A 153 13.17 -3.07 -1.41
CA ARG A 153 12.74 -2.55 -2.71
C ARG A 153 12.72 -3.64 -3.78
N LEU A 154 13.73 -4.50 -3.81
CA LEU A 154 13.80 -5.62 -4.75
C LEU A 154 12.77 -6.70 -4.41
N VAL A 155 12.52 -6.98 -3.13
CA VAL A 155 11.46 -7.91 -2.72
C VAL A 155 10.08 -7.39 -3.16
N VAL A 156 9.76 -6.14 -2.85
CA VAL A 156 8.49 -5.50 -3.23
C VAL A 156 8.30 -5.47 -4.75
N ARG A 157 9.34 -5.09 -5.50
CA ARG A 157 9.32 -5.13 -6.96
C ARG A 157 8.99 -6.52 -7.51
N ASN A 158 9.62 -7.57 -6.99
CA ASN A 158 9.35 -8.93 -7.44
C ASN A 158 7.96 -9.42 -6.97
N ALA A 159 7.49 -8.98 -5.80
CA ALA A 159 6.14 -9.28 -5.32
C ALA A 159 5.06 -8.65 -6.23
N LEU A 160 5.22 -7.38 -6.63
CA LEU A 160 4.30 -6.72 -7.57
C LEU A 160 4.20 -7.43 -8.93
N ALA A 161 5.27 -8.08 -9.36
CA ALA A 161 5.33 -8.80 -10.61
C ALA A 161 4.64 -10.18 -10.53
N GLU A 162 4.65 -10.84 -9.38
CA GLU A 162 4.38 -12.29 -9.33
C GLU A 162 3.34 -12.73 -8.30
N VAL A 163 3.09 -11.94 -7.26
CA VAL A 163 2.11 -12.28 -6.22
C VAL A 163 0.73 -11.82 -6.64
N ASP A 164 -0.21 -12.76 -6.71
CA ASP A 164 -1.62 -12.46 -6.92
C ASP A 164 -2.24 -12.06 -5.57
N PHE A 165 -2.63 -10.80 -5.48
CA PHE A 165 -3.28 -10.22 -4.31
C PHE A 165 -4.80 -10.35 -4.33
N MET A 166 -5.34 -11.24 -5.18
CA MET A 166 -6.74 -11.65 -5.22
C MET A 166 -7.72 -10.48 -5.39
N GLY A 167 -7.31 -9.47 -6.16
CA GLY A 167 -8.11 -8.29 -6.47
C GLY A 167 -7.94 -7.11 -5.51
N ALA A 168 -7.14 -7.23 -4.45
CA ALA A 168 -6.76 -6.09 -3.60
C ALA A 168 -5.94 -5.06 -4.40
N GLU A 169 -6.16 -3.77 -4.13
CA GLU A 169 -5.39 -2.69 -4.75
C GLU A 169 -3.93 -2.74 -4.26
N ARG A 170 -2.98 -2.82 -5.20
CA ARG A 170 -1.54 -2.99 -4.92
C ARG A 170 -0.90 -1.63 -4.72
N MET A 171 -0.70 -1.26 -3.47
CA MET A 171 -0.10 0.01 -3.08
C MET A 171 1.35 -0.18 -2.62
N VAL A 172 2.17 0.85 -2.80
CA VAL A 172 3.53 0.90 -2.23
C VAL A 172 3.71 2.19 -1.46
N ARG A 173 4.10 2.09 -0.18
CA ARG A 173 4.59 3.26 0.57
C ARG A 173 6.08 3.38 0.33
N ILE A 174 6.46 4.41 -0.44
CA ILE A 174 7.86 4.71 -0.70
C ILE A 174 8.49 5.40 0.50
N ASN A 175 9.80 5.50 0.54
CA ASN A 175 10.51 6.35 1.47
C ASN A 175 10.25 7.83 1.18
N HIS A 176 10.37 8.65 2.22
CA HIS A 176 10.45 10.11 2.04
C HIS A 176 11.67 10.48 1.19
N PHE A 177 11.61 11.66 0.57
CA PHE A 177 12.68 12.13 -0.30
C PHE A 177 13.95 12.46 0.50
N PRO A 178 15.15 12.25 -0.09
CA PRO A 178 15.41 11.87 -1.47
C PRO A 178 15.39 10.36 -1.76
N LEU A 179 15.37 9.49 -0.74
CA LEU A 179 15.49 8.04 -0.92
C LEU A 179 14.34 7.44 -1.74
N GLY A 180 13.14 8.02 -1.63
CA GLY A 180 11.96 7.65 -2.43
C GLY A 180 12.18 7.67 -3.95
N LEU A 181 13.15 8.43 -4.47
CA LEU A 181 13.48 8.40 -5.90
C LEU A 181 13.98 7.02 -6.36
N ALA A 182 14.81 6.38 -5.54
CA ALA A 182 15.33 5.05 -5.82
C ALA A 182 14.21 4.00 -5.74
N ASP A 183 13.24 4.19 -4.82
CA ASP A 183 12.04 3.35 -4.75
C ASP A 183 11.25 3.43 -6.06
N LEU A 184 10.95 4.64 -6.53
CA LEU A 184 10.18 4.83 -7.78
C LEU A 184 10.86 4.14 -8.97
N ASP A 185 12.18 4.16 -9.06
CA ASP A 185 12.93 3.56 -10.16
C ASP A 185 12.78 2.04 -10.27
N GLU A 186 12.70 1.36 -9.14
CA GLU A 186 12.48 -0.09 -9.11
C GLU A 186 10.98 -0.45 -9.15
N ILE A 187 10.12 0.38 -8.56
CA ILE A 187 8.70 0.05 -8.33
C ILE A 187 7.80 0.41 -9.51
N ILE A 188 7.95 1.60 -10.10
CA ILE A 188 7.08 2.07 -11.19
C ILE A 188 7.10 1.15 -12.43
N PRO A 189 8.24 0.54 -12.83
CA PRO A 189 8.25 -0.45 -13.91
C PRO A 189 7.32 -1.64 -13.69
N GLU A 190 6.90 -1.94 -12.46
CA GLU A 190 5.96 -3.02 -12.14
C GLU A 190 4.50 -2.56 -12.11
N SER A 191 4.24 -1.29 -12.43
CA SER A 191 2.90 -0.74 -12.58
C SER A 191 2.02 -1.02 -11.35
N PRO A 192 2.43 -0.58 -10.14
CA PRO A 192 1.55 -0.62 -8.97
C PRO A 192 0.28 0.19 -9.23
N ASP A 193 -0.72 0.00 -8.38
CA ASP A 193 -2.00 0.69 -8.50
C ASP A 193 -1.93 2.10 -7.89
N LEU A 194 -1.19 2.23 -6.77
CA LEU A 194 -1.08 3.47 -6.02
C LEU A 194 0.28 3.60 -5.32
N ILE A 195 0.80 4.83 -5.21
CA ILE A 195 1.98 5.17 -4.41
C ILE A 195 1.56 6.03 -3.22
N LEU A 196 1.90 5.60 -2.00
CA LEU A 196 1.76 6.40 -0.80
C LEU A 196 3.00 7.26 -0.60
N LEU A 197 2.79 8.53 -0.27
CA LEU A 197 3.85 9.51 -0.08
C LEU A 197 3.91 9.89 1.41
N PRO A 198 4.84 9.34 2.20
CA PRO A 198 4.98 9.72 3.60
C PRO A 198 5.53 11.14 3.70
N LYS A 199 5.25 11.80 4.83
CA LYS A 199 5.89 13.03 5.32
C LYS A 199 5.79 14.19 4.33
N ILE A 200 4.68 14.29 3.61
CA ILE A 200 4.46 15.34 2.61
C ILE A 200 4.02 16.65 3.28
N GLU A 201 4.72 17.73 2.96
CA GLU A 201 4.45 19.07 3.50
C GLU A 201 4.17 20.11 2.42
N SER A 202 4.20 19.75 1.14
CA SER A 202 3.97 20.69 0.03
C SER A 202 3.41 20.02 -1.22
N ALA A 203 2.64 20.77 -2.02
CA ALA A 203 2.19 20.27 -3.34
C ALA A 203 3.35 20.09 -4.33
N THR A 204 4.46 20.81 -4.11
CA THR A 204 5.67 20.70 -4.94
C THR A 204 6.28 19.31 -4.85
N GLU A 205 6.38 18.72 -3.64
CA GLU A 205 6.87 17.36 -3.47
C GLU A 205 5.99 16.34 -4.21
N VAL A 206 4.67 16.47 -4.13
CA VAL A 206 3.73 15.61 -4.86
C VAL A 206 3.92 15.72 -6.38
N ARG A 207 4.09 16.94 -6.90
CA ARG A 207 4.37 17.16 -8.33
C ARG A 207 5.72 16.60 -8.76
N GLN A 208 6.73 16.64 -7.89
CA GLN A 208 8.05 16.03 -8.16
C GLN A 208 7.92 14.51 -8.31
N VAL A 209 7.16 13.86 -7.43
CA VAL A 209 6.83 12.42 -7.55
C VAL A 209 6.15 12.15 -8.88
N GLN A 210 5.06 12.87 -9.18
CA GLN A 210 4.31 12.66 -10.43
C GLN A 210 5.20 12.81 -11.66
N ASN A 211 6.08 13.81 -11.67
CA ASN A 211 7.03 14.03 -12.76
C ASN A 211 8.04 12.89 -12.89
N ARG A 212 8.51 12.30 -11.78
CA ARG A 212 9.39 11.12 -11.81
C ARG A 212 8.65 9.91 -12.36
N ILE A 213 7.42 9.66 -11.90
CA ILE A 213 6.56 8.58 -12.41
C ILE A 213 6.37 8.73 -13.92
N ASN A 214 5.95 9.90 -14.40
CA ASN A 214 5.75 10.17 -15.83
C ASN A 214 7.01 9.90 -16.67
N LYS A 215 8.19 10.28 -16.17
CA LYS A 215 9.48 10.02 -16.85
C LYS A 215 9.75 8.52 -16.98
N ILE A 216 9.57 7.76 -15.89
CA ILE A 216 9.78 6.31 -15.89
C ILE A 216 8.77 5.62 -16.81
N GLN A 217 7.48 5.95 -16.69
CA GLN A 217 6.42 5.40 -17.54
C GLN A 217 6.66 5.66 -19.03
N LYS A 218 7.07 6.89 -19.39
CA LYS A 218 7.45 7.22 -20.77
C LYS A 218 8.60 6.34 -21.27
N SER A 219 9.64 6.12 -20.45
CA SER A 219 10.77 5.26 -20.81
C SER A 219 10.39 3.78 -20.96
N LYS A 220 9.41 3.32 -20.18
CA LYS A 220 8.95 1.92 -20.16
C LYS A 220 7.75 1.68 -21.08
N ARG A 221 7.24 2.74 -21.74
CA ARG A 221 6.03 2.73 -22.59
C ARG A 221 4.82 2.17 -21.84
N GLN A 222 4.57 2.72 -20.66
CA GLN A 222 3.45 2.37 -19.79
C GLN A 222 2.43 3.50 -19.76
N ASP A 223 1.16 3.16 -19.98
CA ASP A 223 0.06 4.15 -20.03
C ASP A 223 -0.92 4.01 -18.85
N LYS A 224 -0.68 3.04 -17.97
CA LYS A 224 -1.53 2.81 -16.80
C LYS A 224 -1.40 3.99 -15.83
N VAL A 225 -2.52 4.55 -15.40
CA VAL A 225 -2.54 5.56 -14.33
C VAL A 225 -2.07 4.93 -13.01
N ILE A 226 -1.12 5.59 -12.35
CA ILE A 226 -0.69 5.27 -10.99
C ILE A 226 -1.18 6.40 -10.09
N TRP A 227 -2.02 6.06 -9.13
CA TRP A 227 -2.60 7.04 -8.21
C TRP A 227 -1.62 7.42 -7.10
N LEU A 228 -1.85 8.57 -6.47
CA LEU A 228 -1.05 9.10 -5.36
C LEU A 228 -1.91 9.25 -4.11
N LEU A 229 -1.33 8.89 -2.97
CA LEU A 229 -1.93 9.06 -1.65
C LEU A 229 -0.91 9.71 -0.70
N PRO A 230 -0.90 11.05 -0.58
CA PRO A 230 -0.12 11.75 0.42
C PRO A 230 -0.56 11.40 1.85
N ILE A 231 0.41 11.11 2.70
CA ILE A 231 0.22 10.94 4.13
C ILE A 231 0.60 12.27 4.80
N LEU A 232 -0.37 12.85 5.51
CA LEU A 232 -0.19 14.08 6.28
C LEU A 232 0.08 13.70 7.72
N GLU A 233 1.31 13.97 8.16
CA GLU A 233 1.82 13.52 9.45
C GLU A 233 2.71 14.57 10.15
N SER A 234 2.55 15.84 9.77
CA SER A 234 3.10 17.01 10.46
C SER A 234 2.07 18.13 10.51
N ALA A 235 2.25 19.10 11.41
CA ALA A 235 1.44 20.30 11.51
C ALA A 235 1.41 21.07 10.19
N LEU A 236 2.56 21.19 9.52
CA LEU A 236 2.67 21.89 8.24
C LEU A 236 1.90 21.15 7.12
N GLY A 237 2.00 19.82 7.07
CA GLY A 237 1.24 19.01 6.12
C GLY A 237 -0.27 19.17 6.30
N ILE A 238 -0.76 19.21 7.55
CA ILE A 238 -2.16 19.46 7.87
C ILE A 238 -2.62 20.87 7.44
N GLU A 239 -1.84 21.90 7.74
CA GLU A 239 -2.16 23.27 7.33
C GLU A 239 -2.21 23.43 5.81
N ARG A 240 -1.40 22.66 5.07
CA ARG A 240 -1.35 22.66 3.61
C ARG A 240 -2.21 21.58 2.94
N ALA A 241 -3.06 20.88 3.69
CA ALA A 241 -3.72 19.68 3.18
C ALA A 241 -4.50 19.87 1.87
N PHE A 242 -5.14 21.03 1.64
CA PHE A 242 -5.90 21.28 0.40
C PHE A 242 -4.99 21.53 -0.80
N GLU A 243 -3.87 22.23 -0.58
CA GLU A 243 -2.85 22.45 -1.61
C GLU A 243 -2.25 21.11 -2.06
N ILE A 244 -1.92 20.26 -1.07
CA ILE A 244 -1.39 18.91 -1.29
C ILE A 244 -2.42 18.02 -2.00
N ALA A 245 -3.67 18.03 -1.55
CA ALA A 245 -4.78 17.29 -2.16
C ALA A 245 -5.01 17.68 -3.62
N SER A 246 -4.80 18.95 -3.97
CA SER A 246 -5.04 19.51 -5.30
C SER A 246 -3.76 19.59 -6.15
N ALA A 247 -2.69 18.92 -5.73
CA ALA A 247 -1.39 19.07 -6.37
C ALA A 247 -1.37 18.58 -7.83
N THR A 248 -2.03 17.45 -8.09
CA THR A 248 -2.16 16.77 -9.39
C THR A 248 -3.46 15.97 -9.47
N ASP A 249 -3.97 15.70 -10.68
CA ASP A 249 -5.21 14.92 -10.90
C ASP A 249 -5.11 13.44 -10.47
N THR A 250 -3.89 12.96 -10.26
CA THR A 250 -3.56 11.61 -9.80
C THR A 250 -3.62 11.46 -8.28
N VAL A 251 -3.76 12.54 -7.52
CA VAL A 251 -4.07 12.42 -6.09
C VAL A 251 -5.49 11.90 -5.96
N VAL A 252 -5.63 10.74 -5.30
CA VAL A 252 -6.91 10.05 -5.16
C VAL A 252 -7.42 10.04 -3.72
N ALA A 253 -6.52 10.22 -2.76
CA ALA A 253 -6.86 10.29 -1.36
C ALA A 253 -5.77 10.99 -0.53
N LEU A 254 -6.14 11.46 0.66
CA LEU A 254 -5.19 11.79 1.74
C LEU A 254 -5.26 10.72 2.83
N ALA A 255 -4.15 10.51 3.54
CA ALA A 255 -4.13 9.76 4.79
C ALA A 255 -3.64 10.58 5.97
N MET A 256 -4.15 10.28 7.15
CA MET A 256 -3.59 10.74 8.41
C MET A 256 -2.46 9.79 8.86
N GLY A 257 -1.27 10.33 9.15
CA GLY A 257 -0.23 9.63 9.91
C GLY A 257 -0.23 10.12 11.36
N LEU A 258 -1.01 9.47 12.23
CA LEU A 258 -1.31 10.02 13.55
C LEU A 258 -0.13 9.98 14.52
N GLU A 259 0.67 8.91 14.51
CA GLU A 259 1.80 8.75 15.44
C GLU A 259 2.84 9.87 15.20
N ASP A 260 3.31 9.99 13.97
CA ASP A 260 4.24 11.03 13.52
C ASP A 260 3.67 12.44 13.75
N TYR A 261 2.38 12.66 13.48
CA TYR A 261 1.72 13.94 13.75
C TYR A 261 1.74 14.32 15.23
N THR A 262 1.42 13.39 16.12
CA THR A 262 1.45 13.66 17.56
C THR A 262 2.87 13.91 18.08
N ALA A 263 3.86 13.24 17.49
CA ALA A 263 5.27 13.50 17.78
C ALA A 263 5.69 14.91 17.33
N ASP A 264 5.31 15.33 16.12
CA ASP A 264 5.58 16.67 15.59
C ASP A 264 4.94 17.78 16.45
N LEU A 265 3.69 17.57 16.90
CA LEU A 265 3.02 18.48 17.83
C LEU A 265 3.62 18.49 19.25
N GLY A 266 4.39 17.47 19.63
CA GLY A 266 4.89 17.31 20.99
C GLY A 266 3.81 16.92 22.01
N VAL A 267 2.75 16.23 21.57
CA VAL A 267 1.62 15.81 22.42
C VAL A 267 1.54 14.29 22.53
N ARG A 268 0.91 13.80 23.61
CA ARG A 268 0.62 12.37 23.74
C ARG A 268 -0.69 12.04 23.03
N LYS A 269 -0.68 10.97 22.24
CA LYS A 269 -1.89 10.37 21.69
C LYS A 269 -2.81 9.91 22.81
N THR A 270 -4.09 10.27 22.73
CA THR A 270 -5.11 9.87 23.70
C THR A 270 -6.16 8.97 23.05
N ARG A 271 -6.90 8.21 23.86
CA ARG A 271 -8.04 7.41 23.37
C ARG A 271 -9.20 8.28 22.89
N GLU A 272 -9.36 9.46 23.48
CA GLU A 272 -10.41 10.41 23.12
C GLU A 272 -10.12 11.09 21.77
N GLY A 273 -8.83 11.33 21.46
CA GLY A 273 -8.39 11.87 20.18
C GLY A 273 -8.57 13.38 20.03
N LYS A 274 -8.89 14.11 21.11
CA LYS A 274 -9.06 15.58 21.10
C LYS A 274 -7.83 16.32 20.57
N GLU A 275 -6.64 15.82 20.88
CA GLU A 275 -5.36 16.37 20.43
C GLU A 275 -5.20 16.35 18.90
N SER A 276 -5.92 15.47 18.21
CA SER A 276 -5.87 15.31 16.75
C SER A 276 -7.15 15.77 16.04
N LEU A 277 -8.13 16.29 16.77
CA LEU A 277 -9.46 16.62 16.22
C LEU A 277 -9.36 17.66 15.11
N TYR A 278 -8.59 18.74 15.32
CA TYR A 278 -8.37 19.75 14.29
C TYR A 278 -7.76 19.14 13.02
N ALA A 279 -6.68 18.37 13.17
CA ALA A 279 -6.00 17.73 12.06
C ALA A 279 -6.93 16.83 11.24
N ARG A 280 -7.72 16.02 11.94
CA ARG A 280 -8.66 15.09 11.35
C ARG A 280 -9.72 15.82 10.52
N MET A 281 -10.36 16.82 11.10
CA MET A 281 -11.39 17.60 10.42
C MET A 281 -10.82 18.44 9.27
N ARG A 282 -9.62 19.01 9.45
CA ARG A 282 -8.92 19.80 8.44
C ARG A 282 -8.54 18.94 7.22
N LEU A 283 -8.13 17.69 7.45
CA LEU A 283 -7.82 16.71 6.40
C LEU A 283 -9.08 16.30 5.64
N VAL A 284 -10.17 15.93 6.34
CA VAL A 284 -11.44 15.56 5.70
C VAL A 284 -11.95 16.71 4.83
N ASN A 285 -11.97 17.94 5.35
CA ASN A 285 -12.42 19.10 4.57
C ASN A 285 -11.56 19.34 3.32
N ALA A 286 -10.23 19.22 3.42
CA ALA A 286 -9.35 19.33 2.26
C ALA A 286 -9.62 18.25 1.21
N ALA A 287 -9.73 16.99 1.64
CA ALA A 287 -9.98 15.87 0.74
C ALA A 287 -11.31 16.06 0.00
N ARG A 288 -12.38 16.43 0.72
CA ARG A 288 -13.70 16.70 0.13
C ARG A 288 -13.67 17.89 -0.82
N ALA A 289 -12.98 18.97 -0.46
CA ALA A 289 -12.84 20.15 -1.30
C ALA A 289 -12.11 19.85 -2.62
N ALA A 290 -11.13 18.94 -2.60
CA ALA A 290 -10.42 18.50 -3.80
C ALA A 290 -11.11 17.34 -4.56
N GLY A 291 -12.25 16.84 -4.06
CA GLY A 291 -12.98 15.73 -4.68
C GLY A 291 -12.25 14.38 -4.60
N ILE A 292 -11.54 14.13 -3.50
CA ILE A 292 -10.77 12.92 -3.24
C ILE A 292 -11.17 12.27 -1.89
N GLN A 293 -10.71 11.05 -1.65
CA GLN A 293 -11.05 10.33 -0.42
C GLN A 293 -10.24 10.82 0.79
N ALA A 294 -10.84 10.77 1.97
CA ALA A 294 -10.14 10.95 3.23
C ALA A 294 -9.95 9.58 3.89
N ASN A 295 -8.72 9.21 4.23
CA ASN A 295 -8.42 7.97 4.94
C ASN A 295 -7.75 8.24 6.29
N ASP A 296 -8.17 7.48 7.30
CA ASP A 296 -7.68 7.62 8.66
C ASP A 296 -6.41 6.78 8.90
N SER A 297 -5.76 7.04 10.02
CA SER A 297 -4.58 6.38 10.53
C SER A 297 -4.84 4.93 10.94
N VAL A 298 -3.77 4.22 11.28
CA VAL A 298 -3.81 2.88 11.84
C VAL A 298 -4.34 2.87 13.29
N PHE A 299 -4.93 1.73 13.69
CA PHE A 299 -5.17 1.39 15.08
C PHE A 299 -4.12 0.36 15.53
N SER A 300 -3.28 0.75 16.50
CA SER A 300 -2.08 -0.01 16.87
C SER A 300 -2.35 -1.21 17.79
N ASP A 301 -3.40 -1.17 18.61
CA ASP A 301 -3.71 -2.24 19.55
C ASP A 301 -4.49 -3.37 18.86
N VAL A 302 -3.77 -4.38 18.36
CA VAL A 302 -4.39 -5.56 17.71
C VAL A 302 -5.21 -6.40 18.70
N GLY A 303 -4.96 -6.25 20.01
CA GLY A 303 -5.66 -6.97 21.07
C GLY A 303 -7.00 -6.37 21.48
N ASP A 304 -7.36 -5.18 20.97
CA ASP A 304 -8.56 -4.43 21.36
C ASP A 304 -9.56 -4.27 20.19
N PRO A 305 -10.33 -5.33 19.85
CA PRO A 305 -11.29 -5.29 18.74
C PRO A 305 -12.47 -4.32 19.00
N GLU A 306 -12.86 -4.12 20.25
CA GLU A 306 -13.91 -3.17 20.64
C GLU A 306 -13.43 -1.73 20.43
N GLY A 307 -12.21 -1.42 20.89
CA GLY A 307 -11.56 -0.14 20.67
C GLY A 307 -11.39 0.18 19.18
N LEU A 308 -11.00 -0.81 18.36
CA LEU A 308 -10.95 -0.67 16.91
C LEU A 308 -12.33 -0.32 16.32
N SER A 309 -13.37 -1.08 16.68
CA SER A 309 -14.73 -0.89 16.14
C SER A 309 -15.28 0.51 16.48
N ALA A 310 -15.05 0.96 17.72
CA ALA A 310 -15.42 2.30 18.16
C ALA A 310 -14.59 3.40 17.46
N CYS A 311 -13.30 3.17 17.24
CA CYS A 311 -12.41 4.08 16.52
C CYS A 311 -12.85 4.23 15.05
N ALA A 312 -13.06 3.12 14.35
CA ALA A 312 -13.50 3.09 12.96
C ALA A 312 -14.88 3.76 12.79
N SER A 313 -15.83 3.49 13.69
CA SER A 313 -17.15 4.14 13.67
C SER A 313 -17.04 5.66 13.86
N ARG A 314 -16.23 6.14 14.82
CA ARG A 314 -15.98 7.58 14.98
C ARG A 314 -15.33 8.18 13.73
N SER A 315 -14.41 7.46 13.12
CA SER A 315 -13.73 7.87 11.90
C SER A 315 -14.70 8.05 10.73
N ARG A 316 -15.53 7.04 10.46
CA ARG A 316 -16.62 7.12 9.47
C ARG A 316 -17.52 8.34 9.72
N ASN A 317 -17.92 8.56 10.97
CA ASN A 317 -18.79 9.68 11.34
C ASN A 317 -18.15 11.06 11.11
N MET A 318 -16.81 11.17 11.14
CA MET A 318 -16.10 12.38 10.76
C MET A 318 -16.02 12.59 9.24
N GLY A 319 -16.37 11.59 8.43
CA GLY A 319 -16.36 11.66 6.96
C GLY A 319 -15.17 10.96 6.29
N TYR A 320 -14.39 10.18 7.04
CA TYR A 320 -13.39 9.27 6.48
C TYR A 320 -14.05 8.10 5.76
N GLU A 321 -13.36 7.55 4.76
CA GLU A 321 -13.84 6.46 3.90
C GLU A 321 -13.10 5.14 4.10
N GLY A 322 -12.04 5.16 4.93
CA GLY A 322 -11.28 3.99 5.29
C GLY A 322 -10.16 4.31 6.24
N MET A 323 -9.46 3.27 6.69
CA MET A 323 -8.32 3.41 7.60
C MET A 323 -7.21 2.39 7.30
N GLY A 324 -6.03 2.63 7.87
CA GLY A 324 -4.94 1.66 7.81
C GLY A 324 -5.19 0.47 8.75
N CYS A 325 -4.79 -0.72 8.33
CA CYS A 325 -4.72 -1.90 9.19
C CYS A 325 -3.31 -2.49 9.20
N ILE A 326 -2.89 -3.01 10.35
CA ILE A 326 -1.56 -3.60 10.57
C ILE A 326 -1.66 -5.11 10.85
N HIS A 327 -2.88 -5.64 10.93
CA HIS A 327 -3.12 -7.06 11.16
C HIS A 327 -4.39 -7.52 10.43
N PRO A 328 -4.40 -8.71 9.81
CA PRO A 328 -5.56 -9.22 9.06
C PRO A 328 -6.88 -9.26 9.84
N ARG A 329 -6.80 -9.57 11.14
CA ARG A 329 -7.98 -9.59 12.05
C ARG A 329 -8.72 -8.25 12.16
N GLN A 330 -8.10 -7.14 11.75
CA GLN A 330 -8.74 -5.83 11.76
C GLN A 330 -9.62 -5.59 10.53
N ILE A 331 -9.40 -6.34 9.43
CA ILE A 331 -10.03 -6.07 8.12
C ILE A 331 -11.55 -6.16 8.21
N GLN A 332 -12.08 -7.26 8.72
CA GLN A 332 -13.52 -7.46 8.83
C GLN A 332 -14.19 -6.38 9.69
N LEU A 333 -13.62 -6.09 10.87
CA LEU A 333 -14.16 -5.06 11.78
C LEU A 333 -14.16 -3.67 11.12
N ILE A 334 -13.12 -3.36 10.32
CA ILE A 334 -13.05 -2.13 9.55
C ILE A 334 -14.11 -2.11 8.45
N HIS A 335 -14.26 -3.19 7.67
CA HIS A 335 -15.27 -3.26 6.61
C HIS A 335 -16.68 -3.06 7.17
N GLU A 336 -17.00 -3.72 8.28
CA GLU A 336 -18.28 -3.59 8.99
C GLU A 336 -18.49 -2.16 9.50
N ALA A 337 -17.49 -1.55 10.13
CA ALA A 337 -17.61 -0.19 10.67
C ALA A 337 -17.74 0.90 9.60
N TYR A 338 -17.18 0.68 8.40
CA TYR A 338 -17.28 1.62 7.26
C TYR A 338 -18.48 1.33 6.34
N ALA A 339 -19.14 0.19 6.48
CA ALA A 339 -20.32 -0.17 5.72
C ALA A 339 -21.56 0.65 6.15
N PRO A 340 -22.42 1.06 5.21
CA PRO A 340 -23.76 1.53 5.56
C PRO A 340 -24.58 0.45 6.25
N THR A 341 -25.35 0.82 7.28
CA THR A 341 -26.25 -0.12 7.97
C THR A 341 -27.51 -0.38 7.16
N SER A 342 -28.21 -1.49 7.43
CA SER A 342 -29.52 -1.78 6.83
C SER A 342 -30.51 -0.63 7.01
N ASP A 343 -30.52 -0.01 8.19
CA ASP A 343 -31.43 1.07 8.53
C ASP A 343 -31.07 2.35 7.77
N GLU A 344 -29.79 2.65 7.63
CA GLU A 344 -29.32 3.78 6.82
C GLU A 344 -29.64 3.59 5.34
N ILE A 345 -29.50 2.37 4.82
CA ILE A 345 -29.84 2.03 3.44
C ILE A 345 -31.35 2.18 3.21
N GLY A 346 -32.18 1.64 4.10
CA GLY A 346 -33.64 1.76 4.02
C GLY A 346 -34.10 3.22 4.03
N GLN A 347 -33.58 4.02 4.96
CA GLN A 347 -33.87 5.45 5.02
C GLN A 347 -33.41 6.19 3.75
N ALA A 348 -32.24 5.86 3.20
CA ALA A 348 -31.75 6.48 1.98
C ALA A 348 -32.64 6.13 0.76
N GLN A 349 -33.15 4.89 0.68
CA GLN A 349 -34.06 4.46 -0.38
C GLN A 349 -35.41 5.16 -0.29
N GLU A 350 -35.97 5.31 0.92
CA GLU A 350 -37.19 6.09 1.15
C GLU A 350 -37.01 7.55 0.74
N ILE A 351 -35.89 8.18 1.11
CA ILE A 351 -35.57 9.56 0.74
C ILE A 351 -35.50 9.72 -0.79
N CYS A 352 -34.80 8.82 -1.49
CA CYS A 352 -34.69 8.89 -2.94
C CYS A 352 -36.06 8.70 -3.61
N THR A 353 -36.85 7.73 -3.15
CA THR A 353 -38.19 7.45 -3.70
C THR A 353 -39.14 8.64 -3.51
N ALA A 354 -39.14 9.23 -2.31
CA ALA A 354 -39.97 10.41 -2.01
C ALA A 354 -39.59 11.61 -2.88
N PHE A 355 -38.29 11.83 -3.10
CA PHE A 355 -37.81 12.93 -3.92
C PHE A 355 -38.09 12.72 -5.41
N ASP A 356 -37.89 11.51 -5.94
CA ASP A 356 -38.16 11.21 -7.35
C ASP A 356 -39.67 11.37 -7.67
N ALA A 357 -40.55 11.00 -6.73
CA ALA A 357 -41.99 11.25 -6.85
C ALA A 357 -42.30 12.76 -6.86
N ALA A 358 -41.71 13.53 -5.96
CA ALA A 358 -41.91 14.98 -5.90
C ALA A 358 -41.38 15.71 -7.15
N GLU A 359 -40.22 15.28 -7.67
CA GLU A 359 -39.64 15.83 -8.90
C GLU A 359 -40.55 15.59 -10.11
N SER A 360 -41.22 14.42 -10.17
CA SER A 360 -42.22 14.11 -11.21
C SER A 360 -43.46 15.01 -11.15
N GLU A 361 -43.76 15.58 -9.98
CA GLU A 361 -44.84 16.54 -9.74
C GLU A 361 -44.37 18.01 -9.87
N GLY A 362 -43.10 18.24 -10.22
CA GLY A 362 -42.51 19.58 -10.35
C GLY A 362 -42.16 20.25 -9.01
N LEU A 363 -42.10 19.49 -7.92
CA LEU A 363 -41.73 19.98 -6.58
C LEU A 363 -40.24 19.76 -6.31
N SER A 364 -39.56 20.76 -5.77
CA SER A 364 -38.13 20.67 -5.42
C SER A 364 -37.86 20.30 -3.96
N VAL A 365 -38.92 20.17 -3.15
CA VAL A 365 -38.85 19.84 -1.72
C VAL A 365 -40.05 18.96 -1.36
N VAL A 366 -39.83 17.92 -0.56
CA VAL A 366 -40.89 17.01 -0.09
C VAL A 366 -40.78 16.73 1.39
N SER A 367 -41.91 16.54 2.07
CA SER A 367 -41.95 16.12 3.48
C SER A 367 -42.05 14.61 3.58
N LEU A 368 -41.12 13.99 4.33
CA LEU A 368 -41.17 12.58 4.69
C LEU A 368 -41.26 12.47 6.22
N GLY A 369 -42.47 12.15 6.72
CA GLY A 369 -42.78 12.21 8.15
C GLY A 369 -42.63 13.64 8.68
N SER A 370 -41.78 13.84 9.70
CA SER A 370 -41.49 15.15 10.28
C SER A 370 -40.29 15.87 9.64
N ARG A 371 -39.66 15.28 8.62
CA ARG A 371 -38.41 15.80 8.01
C ARG A 371 -38.68 16.39 6.64
N MET A 372 -37.99 17.48 6.34
CA MET A 372 -37.94 18.08 5.01
C MET A 372 -36.81 17.44 4.21
N ILE A 373 -37.11 17.01 2.99
CA ILE A 373 -36.15 16.47 2.03
C ILE A 373 -35.89 17.55 0.98
N ASP A 374 -34.64 17.99 0.93
CA ASP A 374 -34.11 18.95 -0.02
C ASP A 374 -32.97 18.29 -0.85
N PRO A 375 -32.46 18.95 -1.92
CA PRO A 375 -31.42 18.36 -2.77
C PRO A 375 -30.14 17.91 -2.02
N PRO A 376 -29.63 18.63 -1.00
CA PRO A 376 -28.52 18.14 -0.17
C PRO A 376 -28.80 16.82 0.56
N VAL A 377 -29.99 16.65 1.14
CA VAL A 377 -30.40 15.40 1.82
C VAL A 377 -30.44 14.23 0.83
N VAL A 378 -30.96 14.48 -0.38
CA VAL A 378 -31.02 13.47 -1.45
C VAL A 378 -29.63 13.11 -1.96
N LEU A 379 -28.74 14.08 -2.14
CA LEU A 379 -27.36 13.82 -2.57
C LEU A 379 -26.63 12.92 -1.58
N ARG A 380 -26.83 13.13 -0.27
CA ARG A 380 -26.28 12.27 0.78
C ARG A 380 -26.86 10.85 0.70
N ALA A 381 -28.17 10.72 0.49
CA ALA A 381 -28.83 9.41 0.34
C ALA A 381 -28.33 8.66 -0.91
N LYS A 382 -28.21 9.33 -2.07
CA LYS A 382 -27.68 8.75 -3.31
C LYS A 382 -26.25 8.24 -3.14
N ARG A 383 -25.37 9.01 -2.48
CA ARG A 383 -24.00 8.58 -2.15
C ARG A 383 -23.96 7.36 -1.22
N LEU A 384 -24.86 7.31 -0.22
CA LEU A 384 -24.95 6.17 0.69
C LEU A 384 -25.36 4.89 -0.04
N ILE A 385 -26.34 4.97 -0.94
CA ILE A 385 -26.77 3.85 -1.80
C ILE A 385 -25.63 3.40 -2.72
N GLU A 386 -24.91 4.33 -3.34
CA GLU A 386 -23.76 4.00 -4.19
C GLU A 386 -22.67 3.25 -3.40
N ASN A 387 -22.35 3.71 -2.19
CA ASN A 387 -21.41 3.02 -1.31
C ASN A 387 -21.90 1.63 -0.91
N ALA A 388 -23.20 1.46 -0.64
CA ALA A 388 -23.80 0.18 -0.32
C ALA A 388 -23.72 -0.81 -1.50
N ARG A 389 -23.92 -0.34 -2.74
CA ARG A 389 -23.71 -1.15 -3.96
C ARG A 389 -22.25 -1.55 -4.13
N LYS A 390 -21.32 -0.60 -3.99
CA LYS A 390 -19.88 -0.87 -4.08
C LYS A 390 -19.41 -1.88 -3.01
N ALA A 391 -20.03 -1.87 -1.85
CA ALA A 391 -19.78 -2.81 -0.76
C ALA A 391 -20.50 -4.16 -0.93
N GLY A 392 -21.31 -4.35 -1.97
CA GLY A 392 -22.05 -5.59 -2.24
C GLY A 392 -23.24 -5.83 -1.31
N LEU A 393 -23.73 -4.81 -0.62
CA LEU A 393 -24.85 -4.92 0.33
C LEU A 393 -26.22 -4.90 -0.35
N ILE A 394 -26.30 -4.26 -1.51
CA ILE A 394 -27.50 -4.13 -2.35
C ILE A 394 -27.09 -4.19 -3.83
N GLN A 395 -28.05 -4.50 -4.71
CA GLN A 395 -27.83 -4.60 -6.17
C GLN A 395 -27.82 -3.25 -6.89
#